data_AF-A0AAN7A1N6-F1
#
_entry.id   AF-A0AAN7A1N6-F1
#
_cell.length_a   1.000
_cell.length_b   1.000
_cell.length_c   1.000
_cell.angle_alpha   90.00
_cell.angle_beta   90.00
_cell.angle_gamma   90.00
#
_symmetry.space_group_name_H-M   'P 1'
#
loop_
_entity.id
_entity.type
_entity.pdbx_description
1 polymer ?
#
loop_
_entity_poly.entity_id
_entity_poly.type
_entity_poly.pdbx_seq_one_letter_code
_entity_poly.pdbx_strand_id
1 'polypeptide(L)'
;MANTTATPIPTPTYDGGGSFTISCSSRIAATPQDCLAVVTKSSDYATWNRFCRKCTIDSQPTTNEADPETLRLGTQFTFDVHLNSDEPDGSAGQAIALEVSVLEPIDEDAKDSVFVSSSLPPRDADAHRTGWRIAWRQRPSLRMPSWMLRSERVQEFVDVNGGSETEYHCWETFYGLLAPVVKLAVGKQVEKGFDAWLVGLKGRVEKGGQVAQ
;
A
#
# COMPACT_ATOMS: atom_id res chain seq x y z
N MET A 1 4.32 -12.14 5.60
CA MET A 1 3.63 -12.23 6.91
C MET A 1 3.46 -10.83 7.41
N ALA A 2 2.21 -10.36 7.38
CA ALA A 2 1.83 -9.07 7.91
C ALA A 2 1.78 -9.15 9.43
N ASN A 3 2.26 -8.11 10.12
CA ASN A 3 2.29 -8.05 11.56
C ASN A 3 1.74 -6.70 12.04
N THR A 4 1.01 -6.72 13.15
CA THR A 4 0.68 -5.51 13.89
C THR A 4 1.88 -5.04 14.71
N THR A 5 2.24 -3.76 14.63
CA THR A 5 3.32 -3.19 15.44
C THR A 5 2.86 -2.73 16.83
N ALA A 6 3.77 -2.76 17.82
CA ALA A 6 3.50 -2.29 19.18
C ALA A 6 3.38 -0.75 19.23
N THR A 7 4.22 -0.05 18.48
CA THR A 7 4.14 1.40 18.28
C THR A 7 3.65 1.68 16.86
N PRO A 8 2.59 2.48 16.68
CA PRO A 8 2.09 2.86 15.36
C PRO A 8 3.15 3.65 14.57
N ILE A 9 3.36 3.25 13.31
CA ILE A 9 4.31 3.89 12.40
C ILE A 9 3.67 5.18 11.87
N PRO A 10 4.40 6.31 11.83
CA PRO A 10 3.88 7.55 11.29
C PRO A 10 3.56 7.42 9.79
N THR A 11 2.70 8.30 9.29
CA THR A 11 2.35 8.37 7.86
C THR A 11 2.54 9.80 7.35
N PRO A 12 2.89 10.01 6.07
CA PRO A 12 3.27 11.34 5.56
C PRO A 12 2.23 12.44 5.80
N THR A 13 0.94 12.12 5.83
CA THR A 13 -0.12 13.12 6.01
C THR A 13 -0.45 13.37 7.48
N TYR A 14 -0.31 12.35 8.33
CA TYR A 14 -0.82 12.40 9.71
C TYR A 14 0.27 12.31 10.79
N ASP A 15 1.54 12.19 10.41
CA ASP A 15 2.68 12.02 11.31
C ASP A 15 2.40 10.93 12.36
N GLY A 16 2.76 11.18 13.62
CA GLY A 16 2.50 10.32 14.77
C GLY A 16 1.05 10.34 15.28
N GLY A 17 0.77 9.62 16.37
CA GLY A 17 -0.57 9.61 17.00
C GLY A 17 -1.56 8.60 16.38
N GLY A 18 -1.06 7.64 15.61
CA GLY A 18 -1.82 6.46 15.21
C GLY A 18 -2.28 5.64 16.42
N SER A 19 -3.31 4.82 16.25
CA SER A 19 -3.77 3.87 17.27
C SER A 19 -3.11 2.50 17.10
N PHE A 20 -2.99 2.02 15.86
CA PHE A 20 -2.25 0.82 15.51
C PHE A 20 -1.83 0.86 14.04
N THR A 21 -0.80 0.09 13.73
CA THR A 21 -0.32 -0.09 12.36
C THR A 21 -0.29 -1.58 12.04
N ILE A 22 -0.75 -1.91 10.84
CA ILE A 22 -0.51 -3.21 10.22
C ILE A 22 0.54 -3.00 9.14
N SER A 23 1.56 -3.84 9.11
CA SER A 23 2.60 -3.76 8.09
C SER A 23 2.96 -5.11 7.51
N CYS A 24 3.43 -5.12 6.28
CA CYS A 24 4.08 -6.26 5.65
C CYS A 24 5.29 -5.77 4.85
N SER A 25 6.26 -6.66 4.63
CA SER A 25 7.40 -6.37 3.77
C SER A 25 7.93 -7.63 3.10
N SER A 26 8.60 -7.48 1.98
CA SER A 26 9.26 -8.60 1.26
C SER A 26 10.30 -8.09 0.28
N ARG A 27 11.13 -9.01 -0.22
CA ARG A 27 11.93 -8.80 -1.42
C ARG A 27 11.16 -9.28 -2.64
N ILE A 28 11.13 -8.47 -3.68
CA ILE A 28 10.50 -8.76 -4.97
C ILE A 28 11.60 -8.74 -6.03
N ALA A 29 11.70 -9.81 -6.84
CA ALA A 29 12.67 -9.91 -7.93
C ALA A 29 12.17 -9.13 -9.17
N ALA A 30 12.03 -7.82 -9.02
CA ALA A 30 11.64 -6.87 -10.05
C ALA A 30 12.13 -5.47 -9.69
N THR A 31 12.13 -4.55 -10.66
CA THR A 31 12.55 -3.16 -10.42
C THR A 31 11.49 -2.40 -9.58
N PRO A 32 11.87 -1.35 -8.84
CA PRO A 32 10.91 -0.51 -8.12
C PRO A 32 9.85 0.10 -9.04
N GLN A 33 10.26 0.44 -10.26
CA GLN A 33 9.37 1.01 -11.28
C GLN A 33 8.32 -0.01 -11.76
N ASP A 34 8.69 -1.27 -11.97
CA ASP A 34 7.73 -2.32 -12.35
C ASP A 34 6.72 -2.57 -11.24
N CYS A 35 7.19 -2.59 -9.99
CA CYS A 35 6.31 -2.73 -8.83
C CYS A 35 5.33 -1.56 -8.73
N LEU A 36 5.82 -0.32 -8.89
CA LEU A 36 4.98 0.87 -8.89
C LEU A 36 3.97 0.86 -10.04
N ALA A 37 4.37 0.43 -11.24
CA ALA A 37 3.49 0.35 -12.41
C ALA A 37 2.31 -0.60 -12.17
N VAL A 38 2.57 -1.77 -11.55
CA VAL A 38 1.50 -2.71 -11.19
C VAL A 38 0.56 -2.14 -10.13
N VAL A 39 1.09 -1.48 -9.10
CA VAL A 39 0.27 -0.90 -8.02
C VAL A 39 -0.53 0.33 -8.48
N THR A 40 -0.02 1.10 -9.44
CA THR A 40 -0.71 2.29 -9.95
C THR A 40 -1.72 1.97 -11.06
N LYS A 41 -1.67 0.81 -11.70
CA LYS A 41 -2.62 0.43 -12.76
C LYS A 41 -3.96 -0.02 -12.16
N SER A 42 -4.98 0.84 -12.19
CA SER A 42 -6.27 0.58 -11.53
C SER A 42 -7.04 -0.60 -12.15
N SER A 43 -6.98 -0.77 -13.48
CA SER A 43 -7.71 -1.81 -14.22
C SER A 43 -7.33 -3.24 -13.82
N ASP A 44 -6.08 -3.44 -13.41
CA ASP A 44 -5.48 -4.76 -13.27
C ASP A 44 -5.65 -5.36 -11.87
N TYR A 45 -6.17 -4.59 -10.92
CA TYR A 45 -6.27 -5.01 -9.50
C TYR A 45 -6.92 -6.39 -9.33
N ALA A 46 -8.02 -6.65 -10.03
CA ALA A 46 -8.74 -7.92 -9.97
C ALA A 46 -7.87 -9.14 -10.36
N THR A 47 -6.85 -8.93 -11.19
CA THR A 47 -6.02 -10.01 -11.79
C THR A 47 -4.96 -10.54 -10.83
N TRP A 48 -4.53 -9.73 -9.86
CA TRP A 48 -3.44 -10.09 -8.94
C TRP A 48 -3.82 -9.96 -7.46
N ASN A 49 -4.88 -9.24 -7.12
CA ASN A 49 -5.18 -8.88 -5.75
C ASN A 49 -6.52 -9.47 -5.27
N ARG A 50 -6.45 -10.50 -4.42
CA ARG A 50 -7.66 -11.11 -3.83
C ARG A 50 -8.30 -10.26 -2.75
N PHE A 51 -7.53 -9.37 -2.13
CA PHE A 51 -7.98 -8.48 -1.07
C PHE A 51 -8.68 -7.23 -1.65
N CYS A 52 -8.20 -6.69 -2.76
CA CYS A 52 -8.82 -5.57 -3.47
C CYS A 52 -9.13 -5.99 -4.91
N ARG A 53 -10.38 -6.41 -5.16
CA ARG A 53 -10.76 -7.01 -6.45
C ARG A 53 -11.21 -5.99 -7.48
N LYS A 54 -11.32 -4.72 -7.10
CA LYS A 54 -11.65 -3.63 -8.02
C LYS A 54 -11.03 -2.32 -7.53
N CYS A 55 -10.49 -1.55 -8.47
CA CYS A 55 -10.07 -0.17 -8.26
C CYS A 55 -10.79 0.70 -9.29
N THR A 56 -11.63 1.61 -8.82
CA THR A 56 -12.40 2.52 -9.68
C THR A 56 -11.91 3.93 -9.45
N ILE A 57 -11.50 4.62 -10.51
CA ILE A 57 -11.14 6.03 -10.43
C ILE A 57 -12.41 6.88 -10.40
N ASP A 58 -12.57 7.67 -9.34
CA ASP A 58 -13.73 8.55 -9.16
C ASP A 58 -13.46 9.92 -9.80
N SER A 59 -12.24 10.44 -9.64
CA SER A 59 -11.76 11.66 -10.29
C SER A 59 -10.24 11.72 -10.30
N GLN A 60 -9.66 12.39 -11.31
CA GLN A 60 -8.22 12.62 -11.40
C GLN A 60 -7.91 14.08 -11.77
N PRO A 61 -6.75 14.60 -11.35
CA PRO A 61 -6.23 15.85 -11.88
C PRO A 61 -6.03 15.75 -13.40
N THR A 62 -6.53 16.73 -14.14
CA THR A 62 -6.44 16.75 -15.60
C THR A 62 -5.00 17.01 -16.03
N THR A 63 -4.36 16.02 -16.66
CA THR A 63 -3.07 16.15 -17.32
C THR A 63 -3.18 15.59 -18.74
N ASN A 64 -2.69 16.33 -19.74
CA ASN A 64 -3.00 16.09 -21.16
C ASN A 64 -2.40 14.79 -21.75
N GLU A 65 -1.46 14.14 -21.08
CA GLU A 65 -0.66 13.04 -21.66
C GLU A 65 -0.73 11.73 -20.85
N ALA A 66 -1.67 11.65 -19.92
CA ALA A 66 -1.57 10.74 -18.81
C ALA A 66 -2.58 9.58 -18.96
N ASP A 67 -2.12 8.30 -18.95
CA ASP A 67 -3.00 7.10 -19.08
C ASP A 67 -4.16 7.18 -18.07
N PRO A 68 -5.44 7.22 -18.50
CA PRO A 68 -6.58 7.45 -17.62
C PRO A 68 -6.79 6.36 -16.57
N GLU A 69 -6.15 5.19 -16.71
CA GLU A 69 -6.26 4.07 -15.77
C GLU A 69 -5.08 3.99 -14.78
N THR A 70 -4.12 4.92 -14.88
CA THR A 70 -2.99 4.99 -13.95
C THR A 70 -3.29 5.98 -12.83
N LEU A 71 -3.22 5.50 -11.59
CA LEU A 71 -3.32 6.32 -10.39
C LEU A 71 -2.14 7.31 -10.32
N ARG A 72 -2.46 8.56 -10.02
CA ARG A 72 -1.52 9.69 -9.88
C ARG A 72 -1.75 10.44 -8.58
N LEU A 73 -0.80 11.29 -8.18
CA LEU A 73 -0.98 12.18 -7.03
C LEU A 73 -2.31 12.96 -7.14
N GLY A 74 -3.10 13.00 -6.06
CA GLY A 74 -4.42 13.64 -6.03
C GLY A 74 -5.55 12.85 -6.69
N THR A 75 -5.27 11.65 -7.24
CA THR A 75 -6.34 10.78 -7.76
C THR A 75 -7.26 10.35 -6.63
N GLN A 76 -8.55 10.56 -6.81
CA GLN A 76 -9.58 10.02 -5.93
C GLN A 76 -10.13 8.74 -6.56
N PHE A 77 -10.12 7.67 -5.80
CA PHE A 77 -10.50 6.35 -6.28
C PHE A 77 -11.18 5.56 -5.17
N THR A 78 -11.85 4.48 -5.54
CA THR A 78 -12.53 3.57 -4.64
C THR A 78 -12.01 2.16 -4.82
N PHE A 79 -11.52 1.56 -3.74
CA PHE A 79 -11.24 0.12 -3.69
C PHE A 79 -12.46 -0.65 -3.24
N ASP A 80 -12.68 -1.79 -3.88
CA ASP A 80 -13.63 -2.80 -3.41
C ASP A 80 -12.85 -3.87 -2.63
N VAL A 81 -12.94 -3.78 -1.29
CA VAL A 81 -12.12 -4.56 -0.35
C VAL A 81 -12.88 -5.80 0.13
N HIS A 82 -12.25 -6.97 -0.01
CA HIS A 82 -12.77 -8.24 0.46
C HIS A 82 -11.95 -8.72 1.66
N LEU A 83 -12.46 -8.47 2.87
CA LEU A 83 -11.80 -8.85 4.12
C LEU A 83 -11.59 -10.37 4.25
N ASN A 84 -12.44 -11.16 3.59
CA ASN A 84 -12.27 -12.60 3.47
C ASN A 84 -11.75 -12.95 2.08
N SER A 85 -10.46 -13.26 1.99
CA SER A 85 -9.80 -13.64 0.74
C SER A 85 -10.37 -14.93 0.12
N ASP A 86 -10.98 -15.78 0.94
CA ASP A 86 -11.47 -17.11 0.56
C ASP A 86 -12.89 -17.06 -0.03
N GLU A 87 -13.54 -15.89 0.01
CA GLU A 87 -14.86 -15.72 -0.57
C GLU A 87 -14.86 -15.92 -2.09
N PRO A 88 -15.93 -16.52 -2.64
CA PRO A 88 -16.06 -16.73 -4.07
C PRO A 88 -16.04 -15.42 -4.85
N ASP A 89 -15.80 -15.53 -6.15
CA ASP A 89 -15.89 -14.39 -7.05
C ASP A 89 -17.35 -13.92 -7.15
N GLY A 90 -17.57 -12.62 -7.07
CA GLY A 90 -18.90 -12.01 -7.07
C GLY A 90 -19.51 -11.72 -5.69
N SER A 91 -18.86 -12.09 -4.58
CA SER A 91 -19.23 -11.57 -3.25
C SER A 91 -19.21 -10.04 -3.23
N ALA A 92 -20.08 -9.42 -2.44
CA ALA A 92 -20.04 -7.97 -2.25
C ALA A 92 -18.84 -7.63 -1.34
N GLY A 93 -17.90 -6.84 -1.84
CA GLY A 93 -16.86 -6.27 -1.00
C GLY A 93 -17.28 -4.93 -0.40
N GLN A 94 -16.36 -4.34 0.36
CA GLN A 94 -16.55 -3.06 1.01
C GLN A 94 -15.91 -1.96 0.17
N ALA A 95 -16.73 -1.03 -0.33
CA ALA A 95 -16.25 0.15 -1.03
C ALA A 95 -15.56 1.12 -0.06
N ILE A 96 -14.25 1.32 -0.24
CA ILE A 96 -13.42 2.26 0.53
C ILE A 96 -12.96 3.38 -0.40
N ALA A 97 -13.46 4.59 -0.15
CA ALA A 97 -13.06 5.79 -0.88
C ALA A 97 -11.71 6.30 -0.38
N LEU A 98 -10.76 6.46 -1.31
CA LEU A 98 -9.36 6.79 -1.08
C LEU A 98 -8.93 7.97 -1.97
N GLU A 99 -7.81 8.58 -1.60
CA GLU A 99 -7.12 9.60 -2.37
C GLU A 99 -5.62 9.32 -2.32
N VAL A 100 -4.93 9.37 -3.47
CA VAL A 100 -3.46 9.30 -3.51
C VAL A 100 -2.89 10.57 -2.89
N SER A 101 -2.37 10.46 -1.67
CA SER A 101 -1.82 11.57 -0.89
C SER A 101 -0.35 11.81 -1.16
N VAL A 102 0.41 10.78 -1.52
CA VAL A 102 1.84 10.86 -1.85
C VAL A 102 2.12 10.00 -3.07
N LEU A 103 2.94 10.51 -3.99
CA LEU A 103 3.55 9.77 -5.08
C LEU A 103 4.83 10.49 -5.47
N GLU A 104 5.97 10.02 -4.97
CA GLU A 104 7.27 10.70 -5.08
C GLU A 104 8.43 9.70 -5.17
N PRO A 105 9.56 10.08 -5.78
CA PRO A 105 10.78 9.29 -5.69
C PRO A 105 11.33 9.29 -4.26
N ILE A 106 11.97 8.19 -3.88
CA ILE A 106 12.79 8.10 -2.66
C ILE A 106 14.23 8.37 -3.07
N ASP A 107 14.88 9.28 -2.35
CA ASP A 107 16.28 9.67 -2.48
C ASP A 107 16.71 10.20 -1.09
N GLU A 108 16.93 9.28 -0.15
CA GLU A 108 17.16 9.59 1.28
C GLU A 108 18.13 8.59 1.93
N ASP A 109 18.71 8.93 3.08
CA ASP A 109 19.56 8.01 3.84
C ASP A 109 18.70 6.98 4.62
N ALA A 110 19.22 5.77 4.83
CA ALA A 110 18.49 4.71 5.54
C ALA A 110 18.09 5.07 6.97
N LYS A 111 18.89 5.88 7.66
CA LYS A 111 18.57 6.41 9.00
C LYS A 111 17.31 7.30 9.04
N ASP A 112 16.92 7.88 7.91
CA ASP A 112 15.76 8.78 7.81
C ASP A 112 14.46 7.98 7.56
N SER A 113 14.57 6.67 7.30
CA SER A 113 13.42 5.77 7.17
C SER A 113 12.62 5.70 8.47
N VAL A 114 11.31 5.95 8.37
CA VAL A 114 10.38 5.72 9.49
C VAL A 114 9.95 4.26 9.62
N PHE A 115 10.19 3.45 8.58
CA PHE A 115 9.83 2.03 8.57
C PHE A 115 11.03 1.16 8.95
N VAL A 116 10.84 0.33 9.97
CA VAL A 116 11.80 -0.70 10.37
C VAL A 116 11.15 -2.07 10.18
N SER A 117 11.65 -2.83 9.21
CA SER A 117 11.19 -4.21 8.99
C SER A 117 11.82 -5.16 9.99
N SER A 118 11.01 -5.99 10.65
CA SER A 118 11.50 -7.13 11.43
C SER A 118 11.69 -8.40 10.59
N SER A 119 11.15 -8.45 9.37
CA SER A 119 11.19 -9.62 8.49
C SER A 119 12.28 -9.56 7.43
N LEU A 120 12.95 -8.41 7.28
CA LEU A 120 14.04 -8.21 6.33
C LEU A 120 15.34 -7.96 7.11
N PRO A 121 16.51 -8.35 6.56
CA PRO A 121 17.77 -8.04 7.18
C PRO A 121 17.95 -6.52 7.29
N PRO A 122 18.49 -6.01 8.41
CA PRO A 122 18.71 -4.58 8.57
C PRO A 122 19.67 -4.07 7.49
N ARG A 123 19.34 -2.91 6.91
CA ARG A 123 20.29 -2.17 6.07
C ARG A 123 21.35 -1.50 6.95
N ASP A 124 22.48 -1.21 6.33
CA ASP A 124 23.44 -0.28 6.91
C ASP A 124 22.76 1.08 7.10
N ALA A 125 22.92 1.70 8.28
CA ALA A 125 22.27 2.95 8.63
C ALA A 125 22.76 4.12 7.74
N ASP A 126 23.98 3.98 7.22
CA ASP A 126 24.61 4.94 6.30
C ASP A 126 24.34 4.59 4.82
N ALA A 127 23.56 3.54 4.53
CA ALA A 127 23.20 3.22 3.16
C ALA A 127 22.21 4.25 2.60
N HIS A 128 22.48 4.71 1.39
CA HIS A 128 21.56 5.55 0.64
C HIS A 128 20.43 4.71 0.02
N ARG A 129 19.20 5.23 0.04
CA ARG A 129 17.98 4.56 -0.47
C ARG A 129 17.43 5.34 -1.65
N THR A 130 17.26 4.63 -2.76
CA THR A 130 16.58 5.14 -3.95
C THR A 130 15.34 4.30 -4.24
N GLY A 131 14.32 4.88 -4.87
CA GLY A 131 13.09 4.14 -5.18
C GLY A 131 11.86 5.02 -5.36
N TRP A 132 10.70 4.50 -4.95
CA TRP A 132 9.42 5.20 -5.03
C TRP A 132 8.58 5.02 -3.77
N ARG A 133 7.90 6.09 -3.36
CA ARG A 133 6.93 6.10 -2.27
C ARG A 133 5.56 6.47 -2.83
N ILE A 134 4.56 5.67 -2.51
CA ILE A 134 3.15 5.98 -2.76
C ILE A 134 2.35 5.83 -1.48
N ALA A 135 1.50 6.81 -1.20
CA ALA A 135 0.54 6.73 -0.11
C ALA A 135 -0.86 7.09 -0.57
N TRP A 136 -1.84 6.47 0.07
CA TRP A 136 -3.23 6.89 -0.07
C TRP A 136 -3.94 6.90 1.27
N ARG A 137 -4.77 7.93 1.44
CA ARG A 137 -5.55 8.17 2.65
C ARG A 137 -7.03 7.95 2.41
N GLN A 138 -7.74 7.56 3.46
CA GLN A 138 -9.18 7.42 3.41
C GLN A 138 -9.86 8.79 3.28
N ARG A 139 -10.75 8.92 2.28
CA ARG A 139 -11.57 10.12 2.12
C ARG A 139 -12.64 10.17 3.21
N PRO A 140 -12.86 11.33 3.86
CA PRO A 140 -13.96 11.48 4.79
C PRO A 140 -15.30 11.30 4.07
N SER A 141 -16.26 10.72 4.76
CA SER A 141 -17.65 10.67 4.32
C SER A 141 -18.59 11.12 5.43
N LEU A 142 -19.84 11.46 5.07
CA LEU A 142 -20.87 11.78 6.06
C LEU A 142 -21.10 10.65 7.08
N ARG A 143 -20.91 9.39 6.68
CA ARG A 143 -21.05 8.23 7.57
C ARG A 143 -19.78 7.90 8.36
N MET A 144 -18.60 8.31 7.86
CA MET A 144 -17.31 8.14 8.53
C MET A 144 -16.48 9.43 8.44
N PRO A 145 -16.68 10.37 9.38
CA PRO A 145 -15.85 11.56 9.49
C PRO A 145 -14.41 11.22 9.94
N SER A 146 -13.42 12.02 9.54
CA SER A 146 -11.99 11.75 9.82
C SER A 146 -11.61 11.70 11.31
N TRP A 147 -12.40 12.30 12.20
CA TRP A 147 -12.18 12.20 13.65
C TRP A 147 -12.57 10.83 14.21
N MET A 148 -13.50 10.13 13.54
CA MET A 148 -14.03 8.85 13.97
C MET A 148 -13.09 7.71 13.57
N LEU A 149 -12.78 7.63 12.28
CA LEU A 149 -11.83 6.69 11.72
C LEU A 149 -11.22 7.29 10.47
N ARG A 150 -9.89 7.28 10.40
CA ARG A 150 -9.14 7.54 9.17
C ARG A 150 -7.96 6.58 9.12
N SER A 151 -7.54 6.22 7.92
CA SER A 151 -6.31 5.47 7.70
C SER A 151 -5.51 6.10 6.57
N GLU A 152 -4.21 5.88 6.62
CA GLU A 152 -3.31 6.13 5.51
C GLU A 152 -2.43 4.90 5.32
N ARG A 153 -2.41 4.39 4.08
CA ARG A 153 -1.53 3.30 3.68
C ARG A 153 -0.37 3.89 2.90
N VAL A 154 0.83 3.50 3.28
CA VAL A 154 2.09 3.88 2.63
C VAL A 154 2.74 2.62 2.09
N GLN A 155 3.28 2.74 0.88
CA GLN A 155 4.07 1.71 0.23
C GLN A 155 5.36 2.32 -0.28
N GLU A 156 6.46 1.68 0.05
CA GLU A 156 7.79 2.03 -0.44
C GLU A 156 8.33 0.87 -1.26
N PHE A 157 8.86 1.22 -2.43
CA PHE A 157 9.56 0.33 -3.35
C PHE A 157 11.01 0.80 -3.39
N VAL A 158 11.86 0.21 -2.57
CA VAL A 158 13.25 0.64 -2.44
C VAL A 158 14.12 -0.27 -3.30
N ASP A 159 14.98 0.34 -4.12
CA ASP A 159 15.97 -0.38 -4.91
C ASP A 159 16.90 -1.20 -4.00
N VAL A 160 17.09 -2.45 -4.40
CA VAL A 160 18.18 -3.29 -3.93
C VAL A 160 18.96 -3.76 -5.15
N ASN A 161 20.29 -3.78 -5.00
CA ASN A 161 21.19 -4.38 -5.98
C ASN A 161 21.09 -3.73 -7.37
N GLY A 162 21.04 -2.39 -7.41
CA GLY A 162 21.19 -1.60 -8.64
C GLY A 162 20.03 -1.75 -9.63
N GLY A 163 18.82 -1.89 -9.12
CA GLY A 163 17.58 -1.94 -9.89
C GLY A 163 17.09 -3.34 -10.21
N SER A 164 17.79 -4.39 -9.78
CA SER A 164 17.42 -5.78 -10.06
C SER A 164 16.41 -6.37 -9.07
N GLU A 165 16.38 -5.86 -7.84
CA GLU A 165 15.46 -6.28 -6.79
C GLU A 165 14.80 -5.06 -6.15
N THR A 166 13.60 -5.28 -5.60
CA THR A 166 12.88 -4.29 -4.81
C THR A 166 12.69 -4.79 -3.40
N GLU A 167 13.09 -3.99 -2.43
CA GLU A 167 12.65 -4.10 -1.06
C GLU A 167 11.31 -3.38 -0.91
N TYR A 168 10.25 -4.15 -0.75
CA TYR A 168 8.90 -3.63 -0.63
C TYR A 168 8.51 -3.51 0.84
N HIS A 169 8.14 -2.31 1.26
CA HIS A 169 7.59 -2.02 2.58
C HIS A 169 6.17 -1.50 2.41
N CYS A 170 5.23 -2.02 3.19
CA CYS A 170 3.86 -1.55 3.17
C CYS A 170 3.32 -1.48 4.59
N TRP A 171 2.76 -0.34 4.96
CA TRP A 171 2.08 -0.19 6.24
C TRP A 171 0.83 0.64 6.10
N GLU A 172 -0.15 0.35 6.94
CA GLU A 172 -1.33 1.18 7.10
C GLU A 172 -1.55 1.49 8.56
N THR A 173 -1.61 2.78 8.86
CA THR A 173 -1.83 3.29 10.21
C THR A 173 -3.26 3.78 10.32
N PHE A 174 -3.96 3.30 11.35
CA PHE A 174 -5.33 3.67 11.65
C PHE A 174 -5.35 4.68 12.79
N TYR A 175 -6.16 5.72 12.63
CA TYR A 175 -6.30 6.84 13.55
C TYR A 175 -7.78 7.04 13.91
N GLY A 176 -8.02 7.68 15.06
CA GLY A 176 -9.36 8.05 15.52
C GLY A 176 -9.92 7.10 16.58
N LEU A 177 -11.09 7.46 17.11
CA LEU A 177 -11.70 6.81 18.27
C LEU A 177 -12.11 5.36 18.03
N LEU A 178 -12.44 5.01 16.77
CA LEU A 178 -12.86 3.64 16.44
C LEU A 178 -11.70 2.71 16.05
N ALA A 179 -10.48 3.22 15.89
CA ALA A 179 -9.35 2.39 15.48
C ALA A 179 -9.09 1.19 16.42
N PRO A 180 -9.13 1.32 17.76
CA PRO A 180 -8.99 0.16 18.65
C PRO A 180 -10.07 -0.90 18.44
N VAL A 181 -11.30 -0.48 18.12
CA VAL A 181 -12.44 -1.38 17.88
C VAL A 181 -12.23 -2.15 16.57
N VAL A 182 -11.80 -1.45 15.51
CA VAL A 182 -11.45 -2.06 14.22
C VAL A 182 -10.34 -3.09 14.39
N LYS A 183 -9.30 -2.76 15.16
CA LYS A 183 -8.20 -3.68 15.47
C LYS A 183 -8.71 -5.00 16.07
N LEU A 184 -9.60 -4.92 17.06
CA LEU A 184 -10.15 -6.09 17.73
C LEU A 184 -11.10 -6.89 16.83
N ALA A 185 -11.92 -6.21 16.02
CA ALA A 185 -12.96 -6.85 15.22
C ALA A 185 -12.41 -7.50 13.94
N VAL A 186 -11.51 -6.82 13.23
CA VAL A 186 -11.09 -7.23 11.87
C VAL A 186 -9.57 -7.27 11.68
N GLY A 187 -8.77 -7.01 12.72
CA GLY A 187 -7.31 -6.95 12.61
C GLY A 187 -6.69 -8.16 11.90
N LYS A 188 -7.07 -9.38 12.30
CA LYS A 188 -6.57 -10.63 11.67
C LYS A 188 -6.98 -10.77 10.20
N GLN A 189 -8.15 -10.26 9.82
CA GLN A 189 -8.61 -10.30 8.43
C GLN A 189 -7.85 -9.29 7.58
N VAL A 190 -7.61 -8.10 8.11
CA VAL A 190 -6.79 -7.07 7.44
C VAL A 190 -5.35 -7.56 7.30
N GLU A 191 -4.76 -8.19 8.32
CA GLU A 191 -3.43 -8.82 8.24
C GLU A 191 -3.37 -9.87 7.11
N LYS A 192 -4.34 -10.79 7.05
CA LYS A 192 -4.45 -11.76 5.95
C LYS A 192 -4.60 -11.07 4.59
N GLY A 193 -5.36 -9.97 4.53
CA GLY A 193 -5.51 -9.15 3.34
C GLY A 193 -4.19 -8.55 2.86
N PHE A 194 -3.36 -8.07 3.78
CA PHE A 194 -2.01 -7.56 3.49
C PHE A 194 -1.07 -8.66 2.99
N ASP A 195 -1.16 -9.86 3.55
CA ASP A 195 -0.42 -11.01 3.03
C ASP A 195 -0.88 -11.40 1.62
N ALA A 196 -2.19 -11.43 1.37
CA ALA A 196 -2.75 -11.71 0.04
C ALA A 196 -2.34 -10.64 -0.98
N TRP A 197 -2.34 -9.37 -0.58
CA TRP A 197 -1.84 -8.26 -1.39
C TRP A 197 -0.36 -8.46 -1.75
N LEU A 198 0.47 -8.74 -0.75
CA LEU A 198 1.91 -8.93 -0.92
C LEU A 198 2.23 -10.09 -1.86
N VAL A 199 1.61 -11.25 -1.64
CA VAL A 199 1.78 -12.44 -2.47
C VAL A 199 1.31 -12.19 -3.90
N GLY A 200 0.16 -11.53 -4.05
CA GLY A 200 -0.40 -11.16 -5.33
C GLY A 200 0.50 -10.23 -6.14
N LEU A 201 0.98 -9.16 -5.50
CA LEU A 201 1.89 -8.19 -6.12
C LEU A 201 3.17 -8.90 -6.57
N LYS A 202 3.87 -9.54 -5.63
CA LYS A 202 5.12 -10.27 -5.93
C LYS A 202 4.93 -11.24 -7.09
N GLY A 203 3.88 -12.06 -7.05
CA GLY A 203 3.58 -13.01 -8.12
C GLY A 203 3.27 -12.37 -9.48
N ARG A 204 2.66 -11.19 -9.50
CA ARG A 204 2.35 -10.45 -10.75
C ARG A 204 3.59 -9.82 -11.36
N VAL A 205 4.46 -9.21 -10.55
CA VAL A 205 5.65 -8.52 -11.07
C VAL A 205 6.72 -9.52 -11.50
N GLU A 206 6.96 -10.57 -10.70
CA GLU A 206 8.00 -11.58 -11.01
C GLU A 206 7.66 -12.42 -12.25
N LYS A 207 6.37 -12.68 -12.51
CA LYS A 207 5.94 -13.32 -13.77
C LYS A 207 6.07 -12.39 -14.98
N GLY A 208 5.86 -11.09 -14.79
CA GLY A 208 6.02 -10.08 -15.84
C GLY A 208 7.48 -9.87 -16.25
N GLY A 209 8.42 -9.95 -15.29
CA GLY A 209 9.86 -9.81 -15.53
C GLY A 209 10.51 -11.01 -16.24
N GLN A 210 9.89 -12.19 -16.23
CA GLN A 210 10.44 -13.39 -16.89
C GLN A 210 10.25 -13.41 -18.41
N VAL A 211 9.53 -12.46 -19.01
CA VAL A 211 9.26 -12.43 -20.47
C VAL A 211 10.28 -11.55 -21.22
N ALA A 212 11.26 -10.96 -20.52
CA ALA A 212 12.30 -10.12 -21.12
C ALA A 212 13.71 -10.72 -20.87
N GLN A 213 13.98 -11.89 -21.46
CA GLN A 213 15.33 -12.39 -21.74
C GLN A 213 15.38 -13.02 -23.13
#